data_AF-A0A356ZW30-F1
#
_entry.id   AF-A0A356ZW30-F1
#
_cell.length_a   1.000
_cell.length_b   1.000
_cell.length_c   1.000
_cell.angle_alpha   90.00
_cell.angle_beta   90.00
_cell.angle_gamma   90.00
#
_symmetry.space_group_name_H-M   'P 1'
#
loop_
_entity.id
_entity.type
_entity.pdbx_description
1 polymer ?
#
loop_
_entity_poly.entity_id
_entity_poly.type
_entity_poly.pdbx_seq_one_letter_code
_entity_poly.pdbx_strand_id
1 'polypeptide(L)' 'MESATSEQLRGFLAYGVSAIIWLKVLAKLPLVVAYPLVSLNFVFVALGAALFLHERVSWQMLIGFALIFSGIIVIAKG' A
#
# COMPACT_ATOMS: atom_id res chain seq x y z
N MET A 1 2.46 -18.23 -27.87
CA MET A 1 3.51 -18.57 -26.89
C MET A 1 4.47 -17.40 -26.63
N GLU A 2 4.75 -16.52 -27.61
CA GLU A 2 5.59 -15.32 -27.42
C GLU A 2 5.00 -14.23 -26.49
N SER A 3 3.67 -14.16 -26.37
CA SER A 3 2.97 -13.16 -25.56
C SER A 3 3.11 -13.34 -24.04
N ALA A 4 3.39 -14.56 -23.57
CA ALA A 4 3.52 -14.82 -22.13
C ALA A 4 4.85 -14.27 -21.57
N THR A 5 5.92 -14.31 -22.36
CA THR A 5 7.27 -13.90 -21.95
C THR A 5 7.38 -12.38 -21.79
N SER A 6 6.66 -11.61 -22.61
CA SER A 6 6.66 -10.14 -22.54
C SER A 6 5.91 -9.62 -21.31
N GLU A 7 4.82 -10.27 -20.90
CA GLU A 7 4.09 -9.90 -19.68
C GLU A 7 4.89 -10.21 -18.40
N GLN A 8 5.59 -11.35 -18.37
CA GLN A 8 6.47 -11.72 -17.27
C GLN A 8 7.60 -10.71 -17.08
N LEU A 9 8.24 -10.29 -18.19
CA LEU A 9 9.29 -9.28 -18.15
C LEU A 9 8.78 -7.94 -17.60
N ARG A 10 7.57 -7.51 -18.01
CA ARG A 10 6.94 -6.30 -17.47
C ARG A 10 6.67 -6.41 -15.97
N GLY A 11 6.21 -7.57 -15.50
CA GLY A 11 6.01 -7.84 -14.07
C GLY A 11 7.31 -7.77 -13.28
N PHE A 12 8.38 -8.38 -13.80
CA PHE A 12 9.72 -8.31 -13.18
C PHE A 12 10.27 -6.88 -13.13
N LEU A 13 10.12 -6.10 -14.20
CA LEU A 13 10.55 -4.70 -14.23
C LEU A 13 9.76 -3.87 -13.22
N ALA A 14 8.43 -4.03 -13.15
CA ALA A 14 7.59 -3.34 -12.18
C ALA A 14 7.97 -3.69 -10.73
N TYR A 15 8.24 -4.97 -10.45
CA TYR A 15 8.71 -5.40 -9.14
C TYR A 15 10.09 -4.82 -8.78
N GLY A 16 11.03 -4.80 -9.74
CA GLY A 16 12.34 -4.19 -9.57
C GLY A 16 12.25 -2.69 -9.26
N VAL A 17 11.39 -1.96 -9.97
CA VAL A 17 11.12 -0.53 -9.69
C VAL A 17 10.50 -0.36 -8.31
N SER A 18 9.51 -1.18 -7.95
CA SER A 18 8.88 -1.16 -6.62
C SER A 18 9.91 -1.38 -5.51
N ALA A 19 10.83 -2.34 -5.69
CA ALA A 19 11.89 -2.60 -4.73
C ALA A 19 12.83 -1.40 -4.54
N ILE A 20 13.24 -0.74 -5.64
CA ILE A 20 14.09 0.46 -5.57
C ILE A 20 13.37 1.60 -4.83
N ILE A 21 12.08 1.82 -5.11
CA ILE A 21 11.27 2.83 -4.41
C ILE A 21 11.22 2.50 -2.92
N TRP A 22 10.96 1.23 -2.57
CA TRP A 22 10.89 0.79 -1.18
C TRP A 22 12.22 0.98 -0.44
N LEU A 23 13.35 0.63 -1.07
CA LEU A 23 14.67 0.88 -0.52
C LEU A 23 14.93 2.37 -0.28
N LYS A 24 14.50 3.24 -1.19
CA LYS A 24 14.60 4.71 -1.00
C LYS A 24 13.77 5.21 0.18
N VAL A 25 12.60 4.62 0.43
CA VAL A 25 11.76 4.95 1.59
C VAL A 25 12.48 4.54 2.87
N LEU A 26 12.98 3.30 2.94
CA LEU A 26 13.73 2.80 4.10
C LEU A 26 15.04 3.56 4.34
N ALA A 27 15.65 4.13 3.30
CA ALA A 27 16.84 4.97 3.44
C ALA A 27 16.54 6.35 4.06
N LYS A 28 15.29 6.82 4.01
CA LYS A 28 14.88 8.16 4.49
C LYS A 28 14.05 8.13 5.75
N LEU A 29 13.31 7.04 6.00
CA LEU A 29 12.42 6.90 7.14
C LEU A 29 12.89 5.76 8.04
N PRO A 30 12.82 5.91 9.37
CA PRO A 30 13.01 4.82 10.30
C PRO A 30 12.04 3.68 9.99
N LEU A 31 12.50 2.44 10.16
CA LEU A 31 11.70 1.24 9.87
C LEU A 31 10.36 1.26 10.62
N VAL A 32 10.37 1.70 11.88
CA VAL A 32 9.18 1.81 12.73
C VAL A 32 8.13 2.81 12.21
N VAL A 33 8.53 3.78 11.39
CA VAL A 33 7.62 4.75 10.74
C VAL A 33 7.18 4.27 9.37
N ALA A 34 8.06 3.58 8.63
CA ALA A 34 7.77 3.07 7.29
C ALA A 34 6.70 1.95 7.30
N TYR A 35 6.74 1.04 8.26
CA TYR A 35 5.78 -0.08 8.34
C TYR A 35 4.33 0.36 8.56
N PRO A 36 4.03 1.32 9.46
CA PRO A 36 2.70 1.93 9.55
C PRO A 36 2.22 2.59 8.26
N LEU A 37 3.12 3.18 7.46
CA LEU A 37 2.71 3.74 6.16
C LEU A 37 2.30 2.63 5.18
N VAL A 38 2.87 1.43 5.28
CA VAL A 38 2.48 0.28 4.45
C VAL A 38 1.05 -0.17 4.76
N SER A 39 0.60 -0.09 6.02
CA SER A 39 -0.78 -0.45 6.36
C SER A 39 -1.83 0.53 5.79
N LEU A 40 -1.43 1.72 5.29
CA LEU A 40 -2.32 2.56 4.47
C LEU A 40 -2.70 1.90 3.15
N ASN A 41 -1.91 0.95 2.65
CA ASN A 41 -2.25 0.22 1.45
C ASN A 41 -3.61 -0.49 1.60
N PHE A 42 -3.93 -1.02 2.78
CA PHE A 42 -5.25 -1.61 3.05
C PHE A 42 -6.39 -0.60 2.88
N VAL A 43 -6.16 0.65 3.31
CA VAL A 43 -7.13 1.74 3.13
C VAL A 43 -7.29 2.05 1.64
N PHE A 44 -6.19 2.25 0.91
CA PHE A 44 -6.23 2.59 -0.51
C PHE A 44 -6.85 1.49 -1.36
N VAL A 45 -6.53 0.22 -1.07
CA VAL A 45 -7.13 -0.94 -1.73
C VAL A 45 -8.63 -0.97 -1.46
N ALA A 46 -9.06 -0.78 -0.22
CA ALA A 46 -10.49 -0.80 0.11
C ALA A 46 -11.24 0.39 -0.51
N LEU A 47 -10.65 1.59 -0.52
CA LEU A 47 -11.21 2.74 -1.23
C LEU A 47 -11.29 2.48 -2.74
N GLY A 48 -10.26 1.89 -3.33
CA GLY A 48 -10.26 1.48 -4.73
C GLY A 48 -11.35 0.44 -5.02
N ALA A 49 -11.50 -0.57 -4.17
CA ALA A 49 -12.55 -1.58 -4.30
C ALA A 49 -13.95 -0.95 -4.18
N ALA A 50 -14.13 -0.02 -3.25
CA ALA A 50 -15.39 0.71 -3.08
C ALA A 50 -15.74 1.58 -4.30
N LEU A 51 -14.75 2.28 -4.86
CA LEU A 51 -14.96 3.26 -5.94
C LEU A 51 -15.03 2.62 -7.33
N PHE A 52 -14.15 1.65 -7.62
CA PHE A 52 -14.06 1.04 -8.95
C PHE A 52 -14.89 -0.24 -9.07
N LEU A 53 -14.90 -1.08 -8.03
CA LEU A 53 -15.66 -2.34 -8.03
C LEU A 53 -17.05 -2.20 -7.38
N HIS A 54 -17.39 -1.03 -6.81
CA HIS A 54 -18.65 -0.77 -6.11
C HIS A 54 -18.91 -1.78 -4.97
N GLU A 55 -17.84 -2.31 -4.37
CA GLU A 55 -17.96 -3.22 -3.23
C GLU A 55 -18.47 -2.47 -1.99
N ARG A 56 -19.33 -3.14 -1.23
CA ARG A 56 -19.90 -2.57 0.00
C ARG A 56 -18.83 -2.48 1.07
N VAL A 57 -18.39 -1.26 1.36
CA VAL A 57 -17.55 -0.98 2.54
C VAL A 57 -18.41 -1.10 3.79
N SER A 58 -18.04 -1.99 4.69
CA SER A 58 -18.74 -2.13 5.97
C SER A 58 -18.37 -1.00 6.93
N TRP A 59 -19.28 -0.69 7.86
CA TRP A 59 -18.98 0.27 8.94
C TRP A 59 -17.80 -0.17 9.81
N GLN A 60 -17.58 -1.49 9.97
CA GLN A 60 -16.44 -2.00 10.72
C GLN A 60 -15.11 -1.71 9.99
N MET A 61 -15.09 -1.81 8.66
CA MET A 61 -13.92 -1.44 7.84
C MET A 61 -13.56 0.03 8.00
N LEU A 62 -14.57 0.92 7.97
CA LEU A 62 -14.34 2.36 8.18
C LEU A 62 -13.76 2.67 9.55
N ILE A 63 -14.27 2.02 10.61
CA ILE A 63 -13.70 2.14 11.96
C ILE A 63 -12.25 1.65 11.98
N GLY A 64 -11.96 0.50 11.35
CA GLY A 64 -10.60 -0.02 11.22
C GLY A 64 -9.65 0.95 10.52
N PHE A 65 -10.09 1.59 9.43
CA PHE A 65 -9.28 2.60 8.73
C PHE A 65 -9.02 3.83 9.60
N ALA A 66 -10.04 4.31 10.32
CA ALA A 66 -9.88 5.44 11.24
C ALA A 66 -8.84 5.13 12.33
N LEU A 67 -8.85 3.91 12.87
CA LEU A 67 -7.85 3.45 13.85
C LEU A 67 -6.44 3.40 13.26
N ILE A 68 -6.27 2.83 12.05
CA ILE A 68 -4.97 2.78 11.36
C ILE A 68 -4.44 4.19 11.13
N PHE A 69 -5.26 5.11 10.59
CA PHE A 69 -4.86 6.49 10.37
C PHE A 69 -4.46 7.18 11.67
N SER A 70 -5.23 7.00 12.74
CA SER A 70 -4.91 7.59 14.03
C SER A 70 -3.56 7.10 14.57
N GLY A 71 -3.28 5.79 14.46
CA GLY A 71 -2.00 5.20 14.85
C GLY A 71 -0.83 5.77 14.05
N ILE A 72 -0.99 5.93 12.74
CA ILE A 72 0.05 6.53 11.89
C ILE A 72 0.32 7.98 12.27
N ILE A 73 -0.71 8.78 12.54
CA ILE A 73 -0.56 10.18 12.96
C ILE A 73 0.21 10.27 14.28
N VAL A 74 -0.09 9.39 15.24
CA VAL A 74 0.63 9.34 16.51
C VAL A 74 2.11 9.01 16.30
N ILE A 75 2.41 8.00 15.47
CA ILE A 75 3.80 7.59 15.16
C ILE A 75 4.54 8.66 14.35
N ALA A 76 3.88 9.36 13.43
CA ALA A 76 4.49 10.38 12.60
C ALA A 76 4.78 11.69 13.36
N LYS A 77 4.10 11.92 14.48
CA LYS A 77 4.27 13.12 15.33
C LYS A 77 5.13 12.88 16.58
N GLY A 78 5.40 11.62 16.93
CA GLY A 78 6.29 11.21 18.02
C GLY A 78 7.70 10.93 17.52
#